data_AF-A0A0F9RPX5-F1
#
_entry.id   AF-A0A0F9RPX5-F1
#
_cell.length_a   1.000
_cell.length_b   1.000
_cell.length_c   1.000
_cell.angle_alpha   90.00
_cell.angle_beta   90.00
_cell.angle_gamma   90.00
#
_symmetry.space_group_name_H-M   'P 1'
#
loop_
_entity.id
_entity.type
_entity.pdbx_description
1 polymer ?
#
loop_
_entity_poly.entity_id
_entity_poly.type
_entity_poly.pdbx_seq_one_letter_code
_entity_poly.pdbx_strand_id
1 'polypeptide(L)'
;MTITNLTTAPKLKTPFPKDPEIWTCPITGLRVPKEFGANLRYRENLLRKTEHNIVFQEELMRACHDSILFFTNAFVFTFKQFDVLPDGSMMPAAYSHVPMITWEIQNEFFEELVWAVENGEDLGIKKSRDMGASWCCLILLHWYWLFYEDCMLLELSRTEDYVDKTGNPKSLFWKHDYINQWLPVWMCPPGIKLGEPNRTKMHLFNP
;
A
#
# COMPACT_ATOMS: atom_id res chain seq x y z
N MET A 1 -5.60 -18.32 -25.11
CA MET A 1 -5.56 -18.32 -23.63
C MET A 1 -6.40 -19.48 -23.13
N THR A 2 -5.76 -20.55 -22.68
CA THR A 2 -6.42 -21.72 -22.12
C THR A 2 -6.71 -21.45 -20.64
N ILE A 3 -7.98 -21.53 -20.23
CA ILE A 3 -8.50 -21.27 -18.89
C ILE A 3 -8.16 -22.44 -17.93
N THR A 4 -6.96 -23.01 -18.02
CA THR A 4 -6.56 -24.20 -17.26
C THR A 4 -5.70 -23.87 -16.04
N ASN A 5 -5.22 -22.63 -15.89
CA ASN A 5 -4.51 -22.17 -14.70
C ASN A 5 -5.41 -21.36 -13.75
N LEU A 6 -6.69 -21.73 -13.61
CA LEU A 6 -7.48 -21.29 -12.45
C LEU A 6 -7.06 -22.14 -11.26
N THR A 7 -5.86 -21.86 -10.77
CA THR A 7 -5.28 -22.39 -9.53
C THR A 7 -6.35 -22.31 -8.44
N THR A 8 -6.52 -23.43 -7.73
CA THR A 8 -7.33 -23.55 -6.52
C THR A 8 -7.19 -22.30 -5.66
N ALA A 9 -8.30 -21.76 -5.14
CA ALA A 9 -8.26 -20.59 -4.26
C ALA A 9 -7.13 -20.76 -3.22
N PRO A 10 -6.28 -19.73 -3.00
CA PRO A 10 -5.11 -19.86 -2.16
C PRO A 10 -5.52 -20.37 -0.78
N LYS A 11 -4.87 -21.46 -0.33
CA LYS A 11 -5.12 -22.03 1.00
C LYS A 11 -4.43 -21.15 2.03
N LEU A 12 -5.21 -20.39 2.80
CA LEU A 12 -4.68 -19.60 3.91
C LEU A 12 -4.05 -20.51 4.97
N LYS A 13 -2.87 -20.13 5.46
CA LYS A 13 -2.21 -20.79 6.60
C LYS A 13 -3.10 -20.63 7.85
N THR A 14 -3.17 -21.67 8.68
CA THR A 14 -4.00 -21.70 9.90
C THR A 14 -3.09 -21.80 11.14
N PRO A 15 -3.28 -20.97 12.19
CA PRO A 15 -4.27 -19.89 12.32
C PRO A 15 -3.99 -18.73 11.36
N PHE A 16 -5.02 -17.96 11.00
CA PHE A 16 -4.88 -16.76 10.18
C PHE A 16 -5.34 -15.52 10.98
N PRO A 17 -4.61 -14.39 10.88
CA PRO A 17 -3.29 -14.23 10.27
C PRO A 17 -2.19 -14.90 11.11
N LYS A 18 -1.15 -15.45 10.46
CA LYS A 18 0.01 -16.06 11.12
C LYS A 18 1.26 -15.19 11.01
N ASP A 19 1.11 -13.89 11.24
CA ASP A 19 2.23 -12.98 11.10
C ASP A 19 3.18 -13.07 12.31
N PRO A 20 4.51 -13.00 12.10
CA PRO A 20 5.44 -12.89 13.21
C PRO A 20 5.21 -11.58 13.98
N GLU A 21 5.52 -11.55 15.27
CA GLU A 21 5.41 -10.31 16.08
C GLU A 21 6.21 -9.15 15.44
N ILE A 22 7.36 -9.48 14.84
CA ILE A 22 8.24 -8.57 14.12
C ILE A 22 8.54 -9.16 12.75
N TRP A 23 8.22 -8.43 11.69
CA TRP A 23 8.68 -8.72 10.35
C TRP A 23 10.06 -8.11 10.14
N THR A 24 10.96 -8.86 9.50
CA THR A 24 12.30 -8.39 9.13
C THR A 24 12.37 -8.33 7.60
N CYS A 25 12.67 -7.15 7.06
CA CYS A 25 12.81 -6.96 5.63
C CYS A 25 13.99 -7.81 5.12
N PRO A 26 13.78 -8.70 4.13
CA PRO A 26 14.85 -9.54 3.60
C PRO A 26 15.89 -8.74 2.80
N ILE A 27 15.54 -7.54 2.33
CA ILE A 27 16.39 -6.69 1.49
C ILE A 27 17.23 -5.75 2.35
N THR A 28 16.61 -5.03 3.29
CA THR A 28 17.28 -3.98 4.08
C THR A 28 17.68 -4.43 5.47
N GLY A 29 17.20 -5.59 5.95
CA GLY A 29 17.38 -6.04 7.33
C GLY A 29 16.57 -5.26 8.38
N LEU A 30 15.79 -4.25 7.97
CA LEU A 30 14.99 -3.43 8.88
C LEU A 30 13.84 -4.23 9.50
N ARG A 31 13.56 -3.97 10.77
CA ARG A 31 12.59 -4.73 11.58
C ARG A 31 11.36 -3.87 11.88
N VAL A 32 10.18 -4.35 11.50
CA VAL A 32 8.90 -3.64 11.67
C VAL A 32 7.93 -4.49 12.49
N PRO A 33 7.41 -3.99 13.63
CA PRO A 33 6.39 -4.71 14.42
C PRO A 33 5.10 -4.90 13.64
N LYS A 34 4.42 -6.03 13.86
CA LYS A 34 3.16 -6.39 13.18
C LYS A 34 1.94 -6.30 14.09
N GLU A 35 2.12 -6.19 15.41
CA GLU A 35 1.03 -5.84 16.32
C GLU A 35 0.65 -4.36 16.11
N PHE A 36 -0.64 -4.06 16.05
CA PHE A 36 -1.18 -2.75 15.70
C PHE A 36 -0.62 -1.61 16.57
N GLY A 37 -0.67 -1.76 17.89
CA GLY A 37 -0.17 -0.75 18.83
C GLY A 37 1.35 -0.58 18.78
N ALA A 38 2.09 -1.69 18.66
CA ALA A 38 3.53 -1.69 18.52
C ALA A 38 3.98 -1.05 17.19
N ASN A 39 3.27 -1.30 16.09
CA ASN A 39 3.54 -0.69 14.80
C ASN A 39 3.32 0.82 14.85
N LEU A 40 2.22 1.30 15.45
CA LEU A 40 1.97 2.74 15.61
C LEU A 40 3.09 3.43 16.41
N ARG A 41 3.51 2.86 17.54
CA ARG A 41 4.64 3.38 18.33
C ARG A 41 5.96 3.35 17.53
N TYR A 42 6.18 2.29 16.75
CA TYR A 42 7.36 2.21 15.88
C TYR A 42 7.37 3.35 14.85
N ARG A 43 6.24 3.58 14.16
CA ARG A 43 6.10 4.66 13.17
C ARG A 43 6.30 6.03 13.80
N GLU A 44 5.66 6.31 14.94
CA GLU A 44 5.85 7.58 15.65
C GLU A 44 7.32 7.82 15.99
N ASN A 45 8.00 6.83 16.58
CA ASN A 45 9.41 6.93 16.93
C ASN A 45 10.30 7.11 15.70
N LEU A 46 9.98 6.44 14.59
CA LEU A 46 10.70 6.59 13.33
C LEU A 46 10.59 8.04 12.84
N LEU A 47 9.37 8.59 12.78
CA LEU A 47 9.14 9.96 12.33
C LEU A 47 9.83 11.00 13.21
N ARG A 48 9.73 10.86 14.54
CA ARG A 48 10.42 11.76 15.49
C ARG A 48 11.94 11.77 15.30
N LYS A 49 12.55 10.61 15.03
CA LYS A 49 14.00 10.52 14.77
C LYS A 49 14.41 11.16 13.45
N THR A 50 13.50 11.19 12.47
CA THR A 50 13.77 11.71 11.13
C THR A 50 13.48 13.20 10.97
N GLU A 51 12.66 13.80 11.84
CA GLU A 51 12.10 15.15 11.67
C GLU A 51 13.14 16.23 11.30
N HIS A 52 14.36 16.12 11.85
CA HIS A 52 15.46 17.05 11.59
C HIS A 52 16.75 16.36 11.13
N ASN A 53 16.65 15.13 10.63
CA ASN A 53 17.80 14.35 10.19
C ASN A 53 17.67 14.00 8.70
N ILE A 54 18.19 14.89 7.85
CA ILE A 54 18.13 14.76 6.38
C ILE A 54 18.82 13.47 5.92
N VAL A 55 19.98 13.15 6.47
CA VAL A 55 20.71 11.92 6.12
C VAL A 55 19.84 10.69 6.41
N PHE A 56 19.18 10.67 7.56
CA PHE A 56 18.30 9.54 7.91
C PHE A 56 17.01 9.50 7.07
N GLN A 57 16.47 10.66 6.66
CA GLN A 57 15.37 10.72 5.70
C GLN A 57 15.79 10.10 4.35
N GLU A 58 16.97 10.46 3.83
CA GLU A 58 17.50 9.90 2.57
C GLU A 58 17.75 8.38 2.67
N GLU A 59 18.31 7.91 3.78
CA GLU A 59 18.47 6.47 4.04
C GLU A 59 17.14 5.72 4.04
N LEU A 60 16.10 6.31 4.64
CA LEU A 60 14.76 5.72 4.63
C LEU A 60 14.09 5.77 3.26
N MET A 61 14.31 6.84 2.48
CA MET A 61 13.86 6.89 1.08
C MET A 61 14.48 5.76 0.27
N ARG A 62 15.79 5.52 0.40
CA ARG A 62 16.48 4.39 -0.25
C ARG A 62 15.94 3.04 0.23
N ALA A 63 15.76 2.86 1.53
CA ALA A 63 15.19 1.61 2.07
C ALA A 63 13.74 1.36 1.59
N CYS A 64 12.96 2.41 1.37
CA CYS A 64 11.62 2.32 0.80
C CYS A 64 11.66 2.03 -0.70
N HIS A 65 12.55 2.68 -1.45
CA HIS A 65 12.83 2.37 -2.86
C HIS A 65 13.23 0.90 -3.04
N ASP A 66 14.08 0.35 -2.17
CA ASP A 66 14.57 -1.02 -2.32
C ASP A 66 13.55 -2.07 -1.83
N SER A 67 12.57 -1.68 -1.01
CA SER A 67 11.60 -2.61 -0.44
C SER A 67 10.20 -2.01 -0.30
N ILE A 68 9.33 -2.37 -1.25
CA ILE A 68 7.90 -2.05 -1.20
C ILE A 68 7.25 -2.52 0.11
N LEU A 69 7.66 -3.67 0.65
CA LEU A 69 7.12 -4.19 1.92
C LEU A 69 7.55 -3.34 3.11
N PHE A 70 8.78 -2.81 3.12
CA PHE A 70 9.20 -1.88 4.16
C PHE A 70 8.44 -0.57 4.06
N PHE A 71 8.37 0.03 2.85
CA PHE A 71 7.56 1.21 2.58
C PHE A 71 6.12 1.06 3.08
N THR A 72 5.49 -0.06 2.72
CA THR A 72 4.10 -0.37 3.09
C THR A 72 3.93 -0.48 4.61
N ASN A 73 4.76 -1.29 5.27
CA ASN A 73 4.60 -1.61 6.69
C ASN A 73 5.05 -0.47 7.63
N ALA A 74 5.91 0.44 7.17
CA ALA A 74 6.44 1.54 7.96
C ALA A 74 5.75 2.90 7.70
N PHE A 75 5.22 3.14 6.50
CA PHE A 75 4.72 4.48 6.14
C PHE A 75 3.28 4.52 5.65
N VAL A 76 2.83 3.51 4.90
CA VAL A 76 1.50 3.55 4.27
C VAL A 76 0.37 3.38 5.29
N PHE A 77 -0.63 4.26 5.21
CA PHE A 77 -1.92 4.13 5.88
C PHE A 77 -3.01 3.73 4.87
N THR A 78 -4.05 3.07 5.37
CA THR A 78 -5.24 2.69 4.60
C THR A 78 -6.52 3.13 5.30
N PHE A 79 -7.60 3.19 4.53
CA PHE A 79 -8.93 3.50 5.03
C PHE A 79 -9.78 2.24 5.16
N LYS A 80 -10.08 1.85 6.40
CA LYS A 80 -10.91 0.69 6.75
C LYS A 80 -12.36 1.13 6.98
N GLN A 81 -13.29 0.54 6.23
CA GLN A 81 -14.72 0.85 6.35
C GLN A 81 -15.44 -0.06 7.35
N PHE A 82 -15.05 -1.34 7.40
CA PHE A 82 -15.73 -2.34 8.20
C PHE A 82 -14.74 -3.21 8.97
N ASP A 83 -15.11 -3.55 10.19
CA ASP A 83 -14.56 -4.67 10.94
C ASP A 83 -15.34 -5.94 10.58
N VAL A 84 -14.63 -7.05 10.36
CA VAL A 84 -15.22 -8.37 10.10
C VAL A 84 -15.12 -9.19 11.38
N LEU A 85 -16.26 -9.62 11.90
CA LEU A 85 -16.35 -10.45 13.10
C LEU A 85 -15.99 -11.91 12.81
N PRO A 86 -15.68 -12.74 13.83
CA PRO A 86 -15.32 -14.15 13.63
C PRO A 86 -16.38 -14.99 12.89
N ASP A 87 -17.65 -14.59 12.94
CA ASP A 87 -18.76 -15.23 12.22
C ASP A 87 -18.91 -14.74 10.76
N GLY A 88 -18.03 -13.83 10.31
CA GLY A 88 -18.04 -13.25 8.96
C GLY A 88 -18.99 -12.07 8.79
N SER A 89 -19.72 -11.67 9.83
CA SER A 89 -20.55 -10.46 9.78
C SER A 89 -19.68 -9.19 9.79
N MET A 90 -20.22 -8.10 9.25
CA MET A 90 -19.51 -6.82 9.13
C MET A 90 -20.17 -5.76 10.00
N MET A 91 -19.35 -4.97 10.69
CA MET A 91 -19.77 -3.78 11.42
C MET A 91 -18.91 -2.58 11.01
N PRO A 92 -19.38 -1.33 11.18
CA PRO A 92 -18.55 -0.16 10.93
C PRO A 92 -17.23 -0.26 11.69
N ALA A 93 -16.11 0.08 11.02
CA ALA A 93 -14.80 -0.04 11.63
C ALA A 93 -14.68 0.86 12.87
N ALA A 94 -14.17 0.32 13.98
CA ALA A 94 -13.89 1.10 15.19
C ALA A 94 -12.84 2.20 14.93
N TYR A 95 -11.89 1.92 14.04
CA TYR A 95 -10.89 2.87 13.55
C TYR A 95 -10.81 2.79 12.02
N SER A 96 -11.10 3.92 11.36
CA SER A 96 -11.07 3.96 9.89
C SER A 96 -9.69 4.28 9.32
N HIS A 97 -8.83 4.97 10.06
CA HIS A 97 -7.48 5.31 9.64
C HIS A 97 -6.50 4.34 10.30
N VAL A 98 -5.94 3.41 9.53
CA VAL A 98 -5.10 2.33 10.08
C VAL A 98 -3.82 2.18 9.28
N PRO A 99 -2.67 1.91 9.92
CA PRO A 99 -1.45 1.54 9.20
C PRO A 99 -1.70 0.30 8.35
N MET A 100 -1.15 0.27 7.14
CA MET A 100 -1.09 -0.97 6.36
C MET A 100 -0.08 -1.90 7.03
N ILE A 101 -0.60 -2.86 7.79
CA ILE A 101 0.18 -3.95 8.35
C ILE A 101 -0.16 -5.18 7.52
N THR A 102 0.76 -5.56 6.64
CA THR A 102 0.50 -6.62 5.67
C THR A 102 0.31 -7.98 6.34
N TRP A 103 -0.62 -8.79 5.86
CA TRP A 103 -0.63 -10.21 6.16
C TRP A 103 0.44 -10.95 5.34
N GLU A 104 0.82 -12.15 5.77
CA GLU A 104 1.72 -13.03 5.02
C GLU A 104 1.30 -13.21 3.56
N ILE A 105 0.02 -13.46 3.30
CA ILE A 105 -0.51 -13.59 1.92
C ILE A 105 -0.43 -12.29 1.12
N GLN A 106 -0.46 -11.12 1.79
CA GLN A 106 -0.25 -9.84 1.13
C GLN A 106 1.23 -9.61 0.84
N ASN A 107 2.14 -10.13 1.66
CA ASN A 107 3.58 -10.11 1.35
C ASN A 107 3.86 -10.92 0.08
N GLU A 108 3.38 -12.18 0.04
CA GLU A 108 3.47 -13.05 -1.13
C GLU A 108 2.86 -12.35 -2.36
N PHE A 109 1.71 -11.69 -2.20
CA PHE A 109 1.06 -10.95 -3.28
C PHE A 109 1.85 -9.73 -3.77
N PHE A 110 2.51 -8.97 -2.89
CA PHE A 110 3.39 -7.87 -3.32
C PHE A 110 4.60 -8.39 -4.10
N GLU A 111 5.17 -9.52 -3.71
CA GLU A 111 6.26 -10.16 -4.44
C GLU A 111 5.81 -10.60 -5.84
N GLU A 112 4.63 -11.22 -5.97
CA GLU A 112 4.04 -11.58 -7.27
C GLU A 112 3.76 -10.35 -8.15
N LEU A 113 3.26 -9.26 -7.55
CA LEU A 113 2.98 -8.00 -8.24
C LEU A 113 4.26 -7.36 -8.80
N VAL A 114 5.31 -7.25 -7.97
CA VAL A 114 6.60 -6.71 -8.40
C VAL A 114 7.18 -7.58 -9.51
N TRP A 115 7.19 -8.90 -9.32
CA TRP A 115 7.68 -9.84 -10.33
C TRP A 115 6.96 -9.69 -11.66
N ALA A 116 5.63 -9.58 -11.65
CA ALA A 116 4.84 -9.42 -12.87
C ALA A 116 5.19 -8.12 -13.62
N VAL A 117 5.34 -6.99 -12.91
CA VAL A 117 5.75 -5.72 -13.52
C VAL A 117 7.16 -5.81 -14.11
N GLU A 118 8.12 -6.34 -13.35
CA GLU A 118 9.52 -6.40 -13.76
C GLU A 118 9.78 -7.38 -14.93
N ASN A 119 8.93 -8.40 -15.09
CA ASN A 119 9.04 -9.39 -16.16
C ASN A 119 8.07 -9.11 -17.33
N GLY A 120 7.23 -8.08 -17.25
CA GLY A 120 6.27 -7.73 -18.29
C GLY A 120 5.14 -8.74 -18.45
N GLU A 121 4.70 -9.34 -17.35
CA GLU A 121 3.69 -10.41 -17.33
C GLU A 121 2.32 -9.90 -16.85
N ASP A 122 1.24 -10.50 -17.37
CA ASP A 122 -0.13 -10.20 -16.95
C ASP A 122 -0.49 -11.01 -15.68
N LEU A 123 -0.95 -10.31 -14.62
CA LEU A 123 -1.40 -10.95 -13.38
C LEU A 123 -2.92 -10.83 -13.15
N GLY A 124 -3.61 -11.96 -13.17
CA GLY A 124 -5.03 -12.05 -12.85
C GLY A 124 -5.27 -12.43 -11.38
N ILE A 125 -6.03 -11.61 -10.64
CA ILE A 125 -6.22 -11.79 -9.19
C ILE A 125 -7.63 -12.31 -8.88
N LYS A 126 -7.72 -13.52 -8.31
CA LYS A 126 -8.96 -14.05 -7.72
C LYS A 126 -8.97 -13.78 -6.21
N LYS A 127 -9.79 -12.82 -5.78
CA LYS A 127 -9.85 -12.37 -4.37
C LYS A 127 -11.27 -12.41 -3.79
N SER A 128 -11.36 -12.61 -2.48
CA SER A 128 -12.62 -12.40 -1.74
C SER A 128 -12.82 -10.92 -1.38
N ARG A 129 -13.96 -10.59 -0.78
CA ARG A 129 -14.21 -9.25 -0.26
C ARG A 129 -13.29 -8.95 0.93
N ASP A 130 -13.01 -7.66 1.12
CA ASP A 130 -12.29 -7.11 2.28
C ASP A 130 -10.89 -7.68 2.58
N MET A 131 -10.20 -8.17 1.54
CA MET A 131 -8.80 -8.65 1.64
C MET A 131 -7.72 -7.56 1.42
N GLY A 132 -8.12 -6.31 1.16
CA GLY A 132 -7.17 -5.24 0.84
C GLY A 132 -6.47 -5.36 -0.53
N ALA A 133 -6.93 -6.24 -1.44
CA ALA A 133 -6.28 -6.46 -2.73
C ALA A 133 -6.14 -5.17 -3.57
N SER A 134 -7.19 -4.34 -3.63
CA SER A 134 -7.12 -3.05 -4.34
C SER A 134 -6.14 -2.08 -3.69
N TRP A 135 -5.96 -2.12 -2.37
CA TRP A 135 -4.92 -1.32 -1.70
C TRP A 135 -3.53 -1.82 -2.11
N CYS A 136 -3.30 -3.13 -2.14
CA CYS A 136 -2.00 -3.68 -2.53
C CYS A 136 -1.62 -3.27 -3.96
N CYS A 137 -2.55 -3.40 -4.93
CA CYS A 137 -2.31 -2.96 -6.30
C CYS A 137 -1.99 -1.46 -6.39
N LEU A 138 -2.72 -0.60 -5.68
CA LEU A 138 -2.46 0.84 -5.75
C LEU A 138 -1.21 1.26 -4.97
N ILE A 139 -0.86 0.54 -3.90
CA ILE A 139 0.41 0.76 -3.21
C ILE A 139 1.59 0.41 -4.13
N LEU A 140 1.49 -0.65 -4.93
CA LEU A 140 2.48 -0.96 -5.97
C LEU A 140 2.63 0.17 -6.98
N LEU A 141 1.52 0.62 -7.58
CA LEU A 141 1.55 1.71 -8.56
C LEU A 141 2.08 3.00 -7.94
N HIS A 142 1.66 3.31 -6.72
CA HIS A 142 2.13 4.49 -5.99
C HIS A 142 3.61 4.40 -5.66
N TRP A 143 4.11 3.22 -5.30
CA TRP A 143 5.52 2.99 -5.01
C TRP A 143 6.37 3.19 -6.26
N TYR A 144 5.97 2.65 -7.42
CA TYR A 144 6.64 2.95 -8.69
C TYR A 144 6.60 4.44 -9.01
N TRP A 145 5.43 5.08 -8.92
CA TRP A 145 5.28 6.52 -9.15
C TRP A 145 6.16 7.39 -8.23
N LEU A 146 6.35 6.97 -6.97
CA LEU A 146 7.07 7.74 -5.97
C LEU A 146 8.60 7.58 -6.07
N PHE A 147 9.07 6.37 -6.36
CA PHE A 147 10.48 6.01 -6.24
C PHE A 147 11.20 5.82 -7.58
N TYR A 148 10.48 5.70 -8.69
CA TYR A 148 11.07 5.50 -10.01
C TYR A 148 10.78 6.69 -10.92
N GLU A 149 11.83 7.19 -11.57
CA GLU A 149 11.75 8.28 -12.53
C GLU A 149 11.06 7.81 -13.83
N ASP A 150 10.48 8.76 -14.58
CA ASP A 150 9.89 8.56 -15.91
C ASP A 150 8.85 7.42 -16.01
N CYS A 151 8.14 7.12 -14.93
CA CYS A 151 7.12 6.09 -14.90
C CYS A 151 5.75 6.60 -15.37
N MET A 152 5.22 6.01 -16.44
CA MET A 152 3.85 6.22 -16.90
C MET A 152 2.98 5.02 -16.54
N LEU A 153 2.06 5.21 -15.60
CA LEU A 153 1.16 4.18 -15.10
C LEU A 153 -0.29 4.52 -15.47
N LEU A 154 -1.07 3.50 -15.83
CA LEU A 154 -2.45 3.64 -16.27
C LEU A 154 -3.37 2.82 -15.37
N GLU A 155 -4.39 3.48 -14.83
CA GLU A 155 -5.37 2.87 -13.95
C GLU A 155 -6.76 2.95 -14.56
N LEU A 156 -7.44 1.81 -14.61
CA LEU A 156 -8.76 1.70 -15.23
C LEU A 156 -9.76 1.12 -14.24
N SER A 157 -11.00 1.60 -14.35
CA SER A 157 -12.14 1.05 -13.62
C SER A 157 -13.37 1.03 -14.53
N ARG A 158 -14.43 0.36 -14.07
CA ARG A 158 -15.68 0.20 -14.83
C ARG A 158 -16.39 1.53 -15.16
N THR A 159 -16.15 2.57 -14.36
CA THR A 159 -16.69 3.92 -14.57
C THR A 159 -15.67 4.96 -14.12
N GLU A 160 -15.72 6.16 -14.70
CA GLU A 160 -14.88 7.31 -14.33
C GLU A 160 -14.99 7.63 -12.82
N ASP A 161 -16.19 7.53 -12.24
CA ASP A 161 -16.44 7.75 -10.81
C ASP A 161 -15.64 6.82 -9.87
N TYR A 162 -15.23 5.64 -10.35
CA TYR A 162 -14.36 4.73 -9.61
C TYR A 162 -12.89 4.92 -9.96
N VAL A 163 -12.56 5.76 -10.94
CA VAL A 163 -11.18 6.18 -11.21
C VAL A 163 -10.85 7.37 -10.30
N ASP A 164 -11.55 8.49 -10.43
CA ASP A 164 -11.23 9.73 -9.71
C ASP A 164 -12.47 10.57 -9.37
N LYS A 165 -13.26 10.11 -8.40
CA LYS A 165 -14.34 10.90 -7.79
C LYS A 165 -13.90 11.43 -6.44
N THR A 166 -13.90 12.75 -6.31
CA THR A 166 -13.65 13.46 -5.05
C THR A 166 -14.58 12.96 -3.94
N GLY A 167 -14.02 12.69 -2.77
CA GLY A 167 -14.77 12.25 -1.60
C GLY A 167 -15.32 10.82 -1.69
N ASN A 168 -14.95 10.03 -2.70
CA ASN A 168 -15.32 8.62 -2.81
C ASN A 168 -14.13 7.71 -2.46
N PRO A 169 -14.06 7.12 -1.24
CA PRO A 169 -12.98 6.21 -0.86
C PRO A 169 -12.82 4.95 -1.71
N LYS A 170 -13.81 4.67 -2.58
CA LYS A 170 -13.75 3.56 -3.52
C LYS A 170 -12.99 3.90 -4.80
N SER A 171 -12.83 5.19 -5.13
CA SER A 171 -12.08 5.59 -6.31
C SER A 171 -10.59 5.26 -6.18
N LEU A 172 -9.89 5.09 -7.29
CA LEU A 172 -8.49 4.68 -7.29
C LEU A 172 -7.58 5.85 -6.88
N PHE A 173 -7.71 6.99 -7.54
CA PHE A 173 -6.94 8.19 -7.25
C PHE A 173 -7.12 8.71 -5.81
N TRP A 174 -8.31 8.54 -5.21
CA TRP A 174 -8.51 8.89 -3.80
C TRP A 174 -7.59 8.10 -2.87
N LYS A 175 -7.22 6.86 -3.21
CA LYS A 175 -6.29 6.08 -2.37
C LYS A 175 -4.86 6.61 -2.49
N HIS A 176 -4.44 7.08 -3.67
CA HIS A 176 -3.16 7.78 -3.81
C HIS A 176 -3.14 9.08 -3.00
N ASP A 177 -4.22 9.88 -3.10
CA ASP A 177 -4.39 11.09 -2.29
C ASP A 177 -4.32 10.77 -0.79
N TYR A 178 -4.95 9.66 -0.38
CA TYR A 178 -4.94 9.19 1.00
C TYR A 178 -3.53 8.75 1.44
N ILE A 179 -2.78 8.02 0.61
CA ILE A 179 -1.40 7.66 0.93
C ILE A 179 -0.57 8.94 1.12
N ASN A 180 -0.60 9.86 0.15
CA ASN A 180 0.11 11.14 0.20
C ASN A 180 -0.24 11.99 1.43
N GLN A 181 -1.50 11.93 1.90
CA GLN A 181 -1.94 12.65 3.10
C GLN A 181 -1.26 12.12 4.38
N TRP A 182 -0.95 10.83 4.44
CA TRP A 182 -0.36 10.18 5.61
C TRP A 182 1.16 10.01 5.53
N LEU A 183 1.74 10.13 4.34
CA LEU A 183 3.19 10.16 4.18
C LEU A 183 3.78 11.43 4.84
N PRO A 184 4.99 11.33 5.41
CA PRO A 184 5.74 12.50 5.86
C PRO A 184 5.98 13.47 4.71
N VAL A 185 5.97 14.77 5.01
CA VAL A 185 6.14 15.83 3.99
C VAL A 185 7.44 15.66 3.20
N TRP A 186 8.52 15.19 3.84
CA TRP A 186 9.81 14.95 3.18
C TRP A 186 9.82 13.75 2.21
N MET A 187 8.81 12.87 2.25
CA MET A 187 8.62 11.81 1.26
C MET A 187 7.78 12.30 0.06
N CYS A 188 6.97 13.33 0.24
CA CYS A 188 5.98 13.75 -0.76
C CYS A 188 6.60 14.72 -1.78
N PRO A 189 6.46 14.45 -3.10
CA PRO A 189 6.81 15.41 -4.12
C PRO A 189 5.99 16.72 -4.00
N PRO A 190 6.48 17.84 -4.53
CA PRO A 190 5.75 19.10 -4.46
C PRO A 190 4.49 19.07 -5.33
N GLY A 191 3.44 19.77 -4.91
CA GLY A 191 2.26 20.04 -5.76
C GLY A 191 1.32 18.86 -5.98
N ILE A 192 1.36 17.82 -5.13
CA ILE A 192 0.61 16.57 -5.30
C ILE A 192 -0.75 16.54 -4.59
N LYS A 193 -1.20 17.64 -3.97
CA LYS A 193 -2.54 17.68 -3.35
C LYS A 193 -3.60 18.00 -4.40
N LEU A 194 -4.83 17.50 -4.20
CA LEU A 194 -5.92 17.72 -5.14
C LEU A 194 -6.15 19.22 -5.44
N GLY A 195 -5.95 19.60 -6.70
CA GLY A 195 -6.07 20.98 -7.19
C GLY A 195 -4.73 21.71 -7.33
N GLU A 196 -3.62 21.12 -6.89
CA GLU A 196 -2.26 21.59 -7.14
C GLU A 196 -1.76 21.14 -8.53
N PRO A 197 -0.68 21.74 -9.07
CA PRO A 197 -0.25 21.52 -10.46
C PRO A 197 0.04 20.05 -10.81
N ASN A 198 0.52 19.27 -9.84
CA ASN A 198 0.94 17.89 -10.06
C ASN A 198 -0.14 16.87 -9.61
N ARG A 199 -1.33 17.34 -9.20
CA ARG A 199 -2.49 16.49 -8.93
C ARG A 199 -3.78 17.16 -9.40
N THR A 200 -4.14 16.86 -10.64
CA THR A 200 -5.38 17.31 -11.30
C THR A 200 -6.32 16.14 -11.56
N LYS A 201 -7.55 16.39 -12.04
CA LYS A 201 -8.54 15.33 -12.26
C LYS A 201 -7.98 14.25 -13.21
N MET A 202 -7.99 13.00 -12.75
CA MET A 202 -7.46 11.79 -13.41
C MET A 202 -5.96 11.83 -13.71
N HIS A 203 -5.19 12.70 -13.05
CA HIS A 203 -3.75 12.79 -13.23
C HIS A 203 -3.03 13.08 -11.92
N LEU A 204 -2.02 12.27 -11.63
CA LEU A 204 -1.03 12.48 -10.58
C LEU A 204 0.36 12.46 -11.24
N PHE A 205 1.21 13.42 -10.92
CA PHE A 205 2.54 13.60 -11.50
C PHE A 205 3.58 13.76 -10.39
N ASN A 206 4.73 13.13 -10.57
CA ASN A 206 5.90 13.29 -9.72
C ASN A 206 6.98 13.97 -10.59
N PRO A 207 7.29 15.25 -10.37
CA PRO A 207 8.21 16.03 -11.20
C PRO A 207 9.69 15.71 -10.99
#